data_AF-A0A1M5SFD5-F1
#
_entry.id   AF-A0A1M5SFD5-F1
#
_cell.length_a   1.000
_cell.length_b   1.000
_cell.length_c   1.000
_cell.angle_alpha   90.00
_cell.angle_beta   90.00
_cell.angle_gamma   90.00
#
_symmetry.space_group_name_H-M   'P 1'
#
loop_
_entity.id
_entity.type
_entity.pdbx_description
1 polymer ?
#
loop_
_entity_poly.entity_id
_entity_poly.type
_entity_poly.pdbx_seq_one_letter_code
_entity_poly.pdbx_strand_id
1 'polypeptide(L)'
;MAVFRVEKTRDYTVMSNHHLRNTELSLKAKGLLSLMLSLPENWDYTTKGLSRICKDGIDSINSGVKELEANGYVIRRRLRNEKGQLTTIEYTIFEQPQSLDTTDVSHKGENPILDKQVQEKPILENPILDKPKQDEPILEKPHQLSTNILNTDLLSMEVSNPYPSNQYPANKEPEEKKMGYDSIGLKSVKEVKELVLKNIEYEYIKTHHDRGRLEEIVELMVETLCSTKDTINISGDDYPSQLVKEKLLRINSLHIDYVFECLKKTTTYIRNIKRYLLTTLFNAPSTIDNYYSALVNHDFKGKY
;
A
#
# COMPACT_ATOMS: atom_id res chain seq x y z
N MET A 1 -15.68 -44.93 -3.95
CA MET A 1 -16.21 -43.59 -3.59
C MET A 1 -15.11 -42.85 -2.85
N ALA A 2 -14.86 -41.58 -3.15
CA ALA A 2 -13.89 -40.77 -2.39
C ALA A 2 -14.56 -40.21 -1.13
N VAL A 3 -13.97 -40.42 0.04
CA VAL A 3 -14.47 -39.86 1.31
C VAL A 3 -13.66 -38.61 1.63
N PHE A 4 -14.21 -37.44 1.32
CA PHE A 4 -13.57 -36.16 1.60
C PHE A 4 -13.66 -35.86 3.10
N ARG A 5 -12.54 -35.94 3.82
CA ARG A 5 -12.43 -35.56 5.23
C ARG A 5 -11.72 -34.21 5.32
N VAL A 6 -12.34 -33.26 6.02
CA VAL A 6 -11.73 -31.97 6.37
C VAL A 6 -11.40 -32.02 7.85
N GLU A 7 -10.11 -32.04 8.19
CA GLU A 7 -9.68 -31.78 9.56
C GLU A 7 -9.88 -30.29 9.86
N LYS A 8 -10.69 -29.98 10.87
CA LYS A 8 -10.93 -28.60 11.28
C LYS A 8 -9.87 -28.17 12.28
N THR A 9 -8.95 -27.32 11.82
CA THR A 9 -8.08 -26.50 12.68
C THR A 9 -8.92 -25.49 13.49
N ARG A 10 -8.29 -24.80 14.46
CA ARG A 10 -9.01 -23.84 15.33
C ARG A 10 -9.38 -22.54 14.60
N ASP A 11 -8.69 -22.22 13.52
CA ASP A 11 -8.81 -20.98 12.78
C ASP A 11 -9.74 -21.16 11.56
N TYR A 12 -11.05 -21.21 11.81
CA TYR A 12 -12.07 -21.42 10.77
C TYR A 12 -13.18 -20.37 10.83
N THR A 13 -13.62 -19.89 9.67
CA THR A 13 -14.77 -18.98 9.57
C THR A 13 -16.07 -19.76 9.52
N VAL A 14 -17.04 -19.35 10.34
CA VAL A 14 -18.45 -19.72 10.18
C VAL A 14 -19.14 -18.55 9.47
N MET A 15 -19.76 -18.84 8.33
CA MET A 15 -20.53 -17.89 7.51
C MET A 15 -21.74 -18.62 6.94
N SER A 16 -22.82 -17.92 6.57
CA SER A 16 -23.93 -18.58 5.90
C SER A 16 -23.58 -19.07 4.49
N ASN A 17 -24.37 -20.01 3.99
CA ASN A 17 -24.16 -20.68 2.71
C ASN A 17 -24.86 -19.99 1.52
N HIS A 18 -25.50 -18.83 1.71
CA HIS A 18 -26.35 -18.21 0.69
C HIS A 18 -25.59 -17.84 -0.58
N HIS A 19 -24.48 -17.10 -0.48
CA HIS A 19 -23.65 -16.73 -1.63
C HIS A 19 -22.98 -17.94 -2.27
N LEU A 20 -22.52 -18.91 -1.48
CA LEU A 20 -21.94 -20.17 -2.00
C LEU A 20 -22.94 -20.93 -2.89
N ARG A 21 -24.23 -20.88 -2.55
CA ARG A 21 -25.34 -21.55 -3.27
C ARG A 21 -25.94 -20.73 -4.41
N ASN A 22 -25.76 -19.41 -4.44
CA ASN A 22 -26.27 -18.54 -5.52
C ASN A 22 -25.66 -18.95 -6.87
N THR A 23 -26.49 -19.16 -7.91
CA THR A 23 -26.03 -19.54 -9.26
C THR A 23 -25.46 -18.39 -10.07
N GLU A 24 -25.88 -17.16 -9.78
CA GLU A 24 -25.52 -15.96 -10.55
C GLU A 24 -24.12 -15.41 -10.18
N LEU A 25 -23.53 -15.94 -9.10
CA LEU A 25 -22.17 -15.58 -8.68
C LEU A 25 -21.13 -16.56 -9.25
N SER A 26 -20.10 -15.99 -9.87
CA SER A 26 -18.87 -16.67 -10.25
C SER A 26 -18.13 -17.21 -9.02
N LEU A 27 -17.31 -18.25 -9.22
CA LEU A 27 -16.44 -18.77 -8.15
C LEU A 27 -15.49 -17.70 -7.60
N LYS A 28 -15.13 -16.70 -8.40
CA LYS A 28 -14.34 -15.53 -7.98
C LYS A 28 -15.12 -14.67 -6.99
N ALA A 29 -16.35 -14.26 -7.33
CA ALA A 29 -17.19 -13.46 -6.44
C ALA A 29 -17.54 -14.21 -5.15
N LYS A 30 -17.84 -15.52 -5.24
CA LYS A 30 -18.07 -16.38 -4.07
C LYS A 30 -16.86 -16.44 -3.14
N GLY A 31 -15.68 -16.73 -3.69
CA GLY A 31 -14.42 -16.77 -2.91
C GLY A 31 -14.08 -15.41 -2.31
N LEU A 32 -14.28 -14.32 -3.05
CA LEU A 32 -14.03 -12.96 -2.60
C LEU A 32 -14.98 -12.55 -1.46
N LEU A 33 -16.27 -12.87 -1.54
CA LEU A 33 -17.23 -12.60 -0.46
C LEU A 33 -16.97 -13.49 0.76
N SER A 34 -16.65 -14.78 0.58
CA SER A 34 -16.19 -15.64 1.68
C SER A 34 -14.94 -15.08 2.38
N LEU A 35 -14.00 -14.51 1.62
CA LEU A 35 -12.82 -13.84 2.18
C LEU A 35 -13.22 -12.57 2.94
N MET A 36 -14.09 -11.73 2.37
CA MET A 36 -14.61 -10.54 3.06
C MET A 36 -15.25 -10.88 4.40
N LEU A 37 -16.14 -11.89 4.43
CA LEU A 37 -16.82 -12.35 5.65
C LEU A 37 -15.90 -13.07 6.67
N SER A 38 -14.65 -13.37 6.30
CA SER A 38 -13.65 -13.95 7.20
C SER A 38 -12.74 -12.94 7.89
N LEU A 39 -12.82 -11.67 7.50
CA LEU A 39 -11.92 -10.60 7.94
C LEU A 39 -12.57 -9.77 9.07
N PRO A 40 -11.79 -9.09 9.93
CA PRO A 40 -12.33 -8.24 10.97
C PRO A 40 -12.96 -6.96 10.39
N GLU A 41 -13.92 -6.38 11.11
CA GLU A 41 -14.67 -5.18 10.68
C GLU A 41 -13.77 -3.98 10.32
N ASN A 42 -12.59 -3.87 10.95
CA ASN A 42 -11.63 -2.79 10.76
C ASN A 42 -10.65 -3.01 9.59
N TRP A 43 -10.89 -3.99 8.71
CA TRP A 43 -10.01 -4.30 7.58
C TRP A 43 -10.14 -3.32 6.39
N ASP A 44 -9.08 -3.20 5.56
CA ASP A 44 -9.11 -2.44 4.30
C ASP A 44 -9.86 -3.23 3.21
N TYR A 45 -11.19 -3.15 3.23
CA TYR A 45 -12.09 -3.76 2.22
C TYR A 45 -12.03 -3.10 0.83
N THR A 46 -11.18 -2.10 0.61
CA THR A 46 -11.01 -1.56 -0.74
C THR A 46 -10.29 -2.57 -1.64
N THR A 47 -10.46 -2.44 -2.96
CA THR A 47 -9.81 -3.31 -3.94
C THR A 47 -8.28 -3.38 -3.81
N LYS A 48 -7.63 -2.29 -3.33
CA LYS A 48 -6.18 -2.22 -3.04
C LYS A 48 -5.76 -2.82 -1.69
N GLY A 49 -6.69 -3.03 -0.76
CA GLY A 49 -6.44 -3.74 0.49
C GLY A 49 -6.60 -5.24 0.31
N LEU A 50 -7.72 -5.64 -0.30
CA LEU A 50 -7.99 -7.03 -0.70
C LEU A 50 -6.91 -7.60 -1.64
N SER A 51 -6.34 -6.81 -2.56
CA SER A 51 -5.24 -7.24 -3.45
C SER A 51 -3.89 -7.45 -2.75
N ARG A 52 -3.80 -7.30 -1.43
CA ARG A 52 -2.59 -7.60 -0.65
C ARG A 52 -2.64 -8.99 0.00
N ILE A 53 -3.84 -9.58 0.09
CA ILE A 53 -4.10 -10.90 0.67
C ILE A 53 -4.57 -11.93 -0.37
N CYS A 54 -4.90 -11.49 -1.59
CA CYS A 54 -5.21 -12.35 -2.72
C CYS A 54 -4.00 -12.46 -3.66
N LYS A 55 -3.91 -13.57 -4.43
CA LYS A 55 -3.05 -13.64 -5.63
C LYS A 55 -3.66 -12.92 -6.83
N ASP A 56 -4.95 -12.61 -6.78
CA ASP A 56 -5.67 -11.81 -7.77
C ASP A 56 -5.21 -10.35 -7.81
N GLY A 57 -4.92 -9.86 -9.01
CA GLY A 57 -4.65 -8.45 -9.26
C GLY A 57 -5.86 -7.55 -8.99
N ILE A 58 -5.59 -6.25 -8.80
CA ILE A 58 -6.58 -5.22 -8.44
C ILE A 58 -7.80 -5.24 -9.36
N ASP A 59 -7.62 -5.41 -10.67
CA ASP A 59 -8.72 -5.44 -11.64
C ASP A 59 -9.56 -6.72 -11.57
N SER A 60 -8.95 -7.86 -11.25
CA SER A 60 -9.67 -9.11 -11.01
C SER A 60 -10.57 -8.97 -9.78
N ILE A 61 -10.05 -8.41 -8.68
CA ILE A 61 -10.85 -8.11 -7.48
C ILE A 61 -11.92 -7.07 -7.78
N ASN A 62 -11.60 -5.99 -8.50
CA ASN A 62 -12.56 -4.96 -8.87
C ASN A 62 -13.70 -5.50 -9.75
N SER A 63 -13.42 -6.48 -10.62
CA SER A 63 -14.48 -7.21 -11.36
C SER A 63 -15.38 -8.00 -10.42
N GLY A 64 -14.81 -8.74 -9.46
CA GLY A 64 -15.56 -9.50 -8.46
C GLY A 64 -16.42 -8.62 -7.53
N VAL A 65 -15.91 -7.47 -7.09
CA VAL A 65 -16.73 -6.55 -6.27
C VAL A 65 -17.88 -5.95 -7.08
N LYS A 66 -17.68 -5.61 -8.36
CA LYS A 66 -18.78 -5.15 -9.24
C LYS A 66 -19.86 -6.20 -9.43
N GLU A 67 -19.47 -7.47 -9.51
CA GLU A 67 -20.38 -8.60 -9.57
C GLU A 67 -21.21 -8.75 -8.28
N LEU A 68 -20.56 -8.57 -7.12
CA LEU A 68 -21.21 -8.57 -5.80
C LEU A 68 -22.11 -7.34 -5.57
N GLU A 69 -21.75 -6.17 -6.10
CA GLU A 69 -22.58 -4.96 -6.12
C GLU A 69 -23.86 -5.18 -6.96
N ALA A 70 -23.72 -5.72 -8.17
CA ALA A 70 -24.85 -6.02 -9.06
C ALA A 70 -25.80 -7.09 -8.48
N ASN A 71 -25.29 -7.98 -7.63
CA ASN A 71 -26.06 -9.00 -6.92
C ASN A 71 -26.49 -8.58 -5.50
N GLY A 72 -26.32 -7.32 -5.10
CA GLY A 72 -26.81 -6.80 -3.80
C GLY A 72 -26.07 -7.28 -2.55
N TYR A 73 -24.93 -7.95 -2.68
CA TYR A 73 -24.12 -8.42 -1.54
C TYR A 73 -23.13 -7.36 -1.01
N VAL A 74 -22.81 -6.35 -1.82
CA VAL A 74 -21.90 -5.26 -1.43
C VAL A 74 -22.49 -3.92 -1.85
N ILE A 75 -22.46 -2.93 -0.97
CA ILE A 75 -22.78 -1.53 -1.28
C ILE A 75 -21.54 -0.68 -1.04
N ARG A 76 -21.16 0.16 -2.01
CA ARG A 76 -20.09 1.16 -1.87
C ARG A 76 -20.65 2.58 -1.75
N ARG A 77 -20.55 3.20 -0.58
CA ARG A 77 -20.91 4.62 -0.38
C ARG A 77 -19.66 5.50 -0.52
N ARG A 78 -19.71 6.49 -1.41
CA ARG A 78 -18.64 7.49 -1.60
C ARG A 78 -18.90 8.70 -0.70
N LEU A 79 -18.21 8.78 0.43
CA LEU A 79 -18.30 9.92 1.33
C LEU A 79 -17.53 11.11 0.74
N ARG A 80 -18.14 12.30 0.78
CA ARG A 80 -17.52 13.59 0.42
C ARG A 80 -17.46 14.48 1.66
N ASN A 81 -16.37 15.22 1.80
CA ASN A 81 -16.27 16.33 2.77
C ASN A 81 -17.16 17.49 2.36
N GLU A 82 -17.42 18.40 3.30
CA GLU A 82 -18.16 19.67 3.09
C GLU A 82 -17.65 20.50 1.90
N LYS A 83 -16.35 20.36 1.56
CA LYS A 83 -15.69 21.00 0.41
C LYS A 83 -15.87 20.23 -0.92
N GLY A 84 -16.83 19.32 -1.01
CA GLY A 84 -17.13 18.48 -2.18
C GLY A 84 -16.09 17.38 -2.52
N GLN A 85 -14.91 17.42 -1.91
CA GLN A 85 -13.82 16.46 -2.12
C GLN A 85 -14.21 15.05 -1.61
N LEU A 86 -13.89 14.01 -2.38
CA LEU A 86 -14.17 12.61 -2.02
C LEU A 86 -13.16 12.12 -0.98
N THR A 87 -13.65 11.78 0.21
CA THR A 87 -12.83 11.48 1.40
C THR A 87 -12.52 9.99 1.51
N THR A 88 -13.59 9.18 1.50
CA THR A 88 -13.56 7.76 1.88
C THR A 88 -14.58 7.00 1.03
N ILE A 89 -14.29 5.73 0.74
CA ILE A 89 -15.28 4.81 0.20
C ILE A 89 -15.59 3.81 1.30
N GLU A 90 -16.79 3.89 1.84
CA GLU A 90 -17.36 2.97 2.81
C GLU A 90 -17.92 1.75 2.05
N TYR A 91 -17.73 0.55 2.61
CA TYR A 91 -18.18 -0.72 2.07
C TYR A 91 -19.11 -1.38 3.09
N THR A 92 -20.35 -1.64 2.71
CA THR A 92 -21.28 -2.47 3.48
C THR A 92 -21.38 -3.82 2.80
N ILE A 93 -21.21 -4.91 3.55
CA ILE A 93 -21.09 -6.27 3.04
C ILE A 93 -22.14 -7.12 3.75
N PHE A 94 -22.87 -7.95 3.01
CA PHE A 94 -24.01 -8.71 3.51
C PHE A 94 -23.87 -10.22 3.23
N GLU A 95 -24.31 -11.08 4.15
CA GLU A 95 -24.40 -12.53 3.90
C GLU A 95 -25.57 -12.92 2.98
N GLN A 96 -26.58 -12.05 2.89
CA GLN A 96 -27.76 -12.19 2.04
C GLN A 96 -27.90 -10.95 1.13
N PRO A 97 -28.31 -11.12 -0.14
CA PRO A 97 -28.42 -10.01 -1.06
C PRO A 97 -29.54 -9.06 -0.63
N GLN A 98 -29.25 -7.76 -0.61
CA GLN A 98 -30.26 -6.70 -0.41
C GLN A 98 -30.91 -6.33 -1.75
N SER A 99 -32.18 -5.92 -1.71
CA SER A 99 -32.81 -5.28 -2.87
C SER A 99 -32.22 -3.88 -3.09
N LEU A 100 -32.00 -3.51 -4.35
CA LEU A 100 -31.41 -2.22 -4.74
C LEU A 100 -32.48 -1.10 -4.82
N ASP A 101 -33.36 -1.05 -3.82
CA ASP A 101 -34.47 -0.09 -3.77
C ASP A 101 -33.94 1.32 -3.45
N THR A 102 -34.16 2.26 -4.36
CA THR A 102 -33.38 3.52 -4.43
C THR A 102 -34.10 4.70 -3.77
N THR A 103 -34.18 4.71 -2.44
CA THR A 103 -34.59 5.87 -1.61
C THR A 103 -33.97 5.82 -0.21
N ASP A 104 -33.36 6.85 0.37
CA ASP A 104 -32.78 8.08 -0.21
C ASP A 104 -31.49 8.42 0.59
N VAL A 105 -31.17 9.55 1.27
CA VAL A 105 -31.81 10.85 1.52
C VAL A 105 -30.97 11.95 0.84
N SER A 106 -31.58 12.71 -0.05
CA SER A 106 -30.90 13.72 -0.86
C SER A 106 -30.53 14.97 -0.06
N HIS A 107 -29.25 15.34 -0.10
CA HIS A 107 -28.83 16.75 -0.16
C HIS A 107 -27.97 16.99 -1.40
N LYS A 108 -28.28 18.07 -2.13
CA LYS A 108 -27.78 18.34 -3.48
C LYS A 108 -26.31 18.74 -3.50
N GLY A 109 -25.59 18.28 -4.52
CA GLY A 109 -24.16 18.56 -4.74
C GLY A 109 -23.70 17.98 -6.10
N GLU A 110 -24.10 18.68 -7.16
CA GLU A 110 -24.04 18.26 -8.57
C GLU A 110 -22.68 17.71 -9.02
N ASN A 111 -22.69 16.74 -9.94
CA ASN A 111 -21.86 16.67 -11.17
C ASN A 111 -22.26 15.41 -11.99
N PRO A 112 -21.97 15.34 -13.30
CA PRO A 112 -23.02 15.01 -14.27
C PRO A 112 -23.23 13.53 -14.62
N ILE A 113 -24.35 13.32 -15.32
CA ILE A 113 -24.82 12.08 -15.95
C ILE A 113 -23.79 11.52 -16.94
N LEU A 114 -23.57 10.20 -16.90
CA LEU A 114 -22.90 9.48 -17.99
C LEU A 114 -23.89 9.31 -19.14
N ASP A 115 -23.81 10.21 -20.13
CA ASP A 115 -24.78 10.26 -21.23
C ASP A 115 -24.66 9.05 -22.17
N LYS A 116 -25.52 8.05 -21.96
CA LYS A 116 -25.76 6.95 -22.90
C LYS A 116 -26.90 7.34 -23.84
N GLN A 117 -26.60 8.14 -24.86
CA GLN A 117 -27.55 8.35 -25.95
C GLN A 117 -27.72 7.07 -26.75
N VAL A 118 -28.87 6.41 -26.55
CA VAL A 118 -29.45 5.53 -27.56
C VAL A 118 -30.18 6.44 -28.53
N GLN A 119 -29.65 6.61 -29.75
CA GLN A 119 -30.40 7.21 -30.85
C GLN A 119 -31.03 6.12 -31.72
N GLU A 120 -32.29 6.34 -32.07
CA GLU A 120 -33.06 5.45 -32.94
C GLU A 120 -32.70 5.65 -34.42
N LYS A 121 -33.08 4.69 -35.27
CA LYS A 121 -32.67 4.62 -36.67
C LYS A 121 -33.48 5.56 -37.58
N PRO A 122 -32.83 6.39 -38.40
CA PRO A 122 -33.38 6.81 -39.69
C PRO A 122 -33.18 5.69 -40.73
N ILE A 123 -34.08 5.59 -41.71
CA ILE A 123 -33.94 4.73 -42.89
C ILE A 123 -33.75 5.64 -44.11
N LEU A 124 -32.67 5.46 -44.87
CA LEU A 124 -32.61 5.89 -46.28
C LEU A 124 -31.59 5.05 -47.07
N GLU A 125 -31.63 5.19 -48.40
CA GLU A 125 -31.19 4.19 -49.39
C GLU A 125 -29.67 4.09 -49.61
N ASN A 126 -29.25 2.94 -50.17
CA ASN A 126 -27.87 2.69 -50.61
C ASN A 126 -27.61 3.25 -52.02
N PRO A 127 -26.50 3.97 -52.24
CA PRO A 127 -25.80 4.01 -53.52
C PRO A 127 -24.64 3.00 -53.57
N ILE A 128 -24.45 2.35 -54.71
CA ILE A 128 -23.34 1.41 -54.97
C ILE A 128 -22.29 2.14 -55.82
N LEU A 129 -21.00 2.14 -55.42
CA LEU A 129 -19.90 2.04 -56.39
C LEU A 129 -18.52 1.62 -55.81
N ASP A 130 -17.91 0.65 -56.49
CA ASP A 130 -16.50 0.28 -56.72
C ASP A 130 -15.34 0.47 -55.71
N LYS A 131 -14.39 -0.48 -55.83
CA LYS A 131 -13.06 -0.50 -55.20
C LYS A 131 -11.97 -0.12 -56.19
N PRO A 132 -10.97 0.68 -55.81
CA PRO A 132 -9.62 0.65 -56.39
C PRO A 132 -8.72 -0.38 -55.69
N LYS A 133 -7.51 -0.62 -56.23
CA LYS A 133 -6.40 -1.38 -55.64
C LYS A 133 -5.06 -0.64 -55.87
N GLN A 134 -4.00 -1.09 -55.19
CA GLN A 134 -2.57 -0.82 -55.47
C GLN A 134 -2.10 0.64 -55.19
N ASP A 135 -0.85 0.93 -54.79
CA ASP A 135 0.31 0.09 -54.39
C ASP A 135 1.20 0.84 -53.35
N GLU A 136 2.26 0.19 -52.83
CA GLU A 136 3.24 0.77 -51.87
C GLU A 136 4.19 1.82 -52.51
N PRO A 137 4.89 2.67 -51.71
CA PRO A 137 6.31 2.33 -51.43
C PRO A 137 6.96 2.80 -50.09
N ILE A 138 7.61 1.85 -49.39
CA ILE A 138 9.00 1.81 -48.85
C ILE A 138 9.71 3.04 -48.17
N LEU A 139 10.39 2.74 -47.03
CA LEU A 139 11.57 3.41 -46.37
C LEU A 139 11.34 4.72 -45.56
N GLU A 140 12.05 5.03 -44.45
CA GLU A 140 13.20 4.38 -43.75
C GLU A 140 13.14 4.51 -42.19
N LYS A 141 14.06 3.84 -41.47
CA LYS A 141 14.29 3.77 -40.00
C LYS A 141 15.32 4.86 -39.56
N PRO A 142 15.55 5.24 -38.26
CA PRO A 142 15.89 4.39 -37.07
C PRO A 142 15.18 4.80 -35.75
N HIS A 143 15.33 4.13 -34.60
CA HIS A 143 15.96 2.83 -34.25
C HIS A 143 15.10 2.14 -33.15
N GLN A 144 15.20 0.81 -33.04
CA GLN A 144 14.68 0.04 -31.91
C GLN A 144 15.84 -0.37 -30.99
N LEU A 145 15.56 -0.66 -29.72
CA LEU A 145 15.90 -1.97 -29.15
C LEU A 145 15.14 -2.24 -27.83
N SER A 146 14.68 -3.48 -27.71
CA SER A 146 14.14 -4.10 -26.51
C SER A 146 14.68 -5.52 -26.46
N THR A 147 15.07 -6.01 -25.28
CA THR A 147 15.14 -7.46 -24.99
C THR A 147 15.10 -7.70 -23.48
N ASN A 148 14.61 -8.88 -23.09
CA ASN A 148 14.51 -9.34 -21.71
C ASN A 148 15.70 -10.22 -21.30
N ILE A 149 15.96 -10.25 -19.99
CA ILE A 149 16.29 -11.43 -19.14
C ILE A 149 17.21 -12.52 -19.74
N LEU A 150 18.32 -12.82 -19.05
CA LEU A 150 18.69 -14.20 -18.73
C LEU A 150 19.60 -14.33 -17.49
N ASN A 151 19.80 -15.58 -17.05
CA ASN A 151 20.10 -16.00 -15.69
C ASN A 151 21.57 -16.39 -15.41
N THR A 152 22.00 -16.16 -14.17
CA THR A 152 22.74 -17.08 -13.26
C THR A 152 24.14 -17.64 -13.62
N ASP A 153 24.88 -17.89 -12.53
CA ASP A 153 26.10 -18.72 -12.32
C ASP A 153 27.52 -18.14 -12.51
N LEU A 154 28.22 -18.17 -11.36
CA LEU A 154 29.64 -18.47 -11.11
C LEU A 154 30.74 -17.77 -11.92
N LEU A 155 31.50 -16.91 -11.22
CA LEU A 155 32.94 -17.15 -11.07
C LEU A 155 33.45 -16.68 -9.70
N SER A 156 34.39 -17.43 -9.13
CA SER A 156 34.95 -17.23 -7.79
C SER A 156 36.31 -16.55 -7.82
N MET A 157 36.58 -15.66 -6.85
CA MET A 157 37.94 -15.42 -6.36
C MET A 157 37.95 -15.37 -4.84
N GLU A 158 38.86 -16.12 -4.23
CA GLU A 158 39.02 -16.22 -2.78
C GLU A 158 39.95 -15.14 -2.24
N VAL A 159 39.61 -14.57 -1.08
CA VAL A 159 40.58 -13.98 -0.15
C VAL A 159 40.13 -14.33 1.28
N SER A 160 40.88 -15.17 1.99
CA SER A 160 40.72 -15.37 3.44
C SER A 160 41.27 -14.14 4.19
N ASN A 161 40.99 -13.84 5.46
CA ASN A 161 40.68 -14.64 6.66
C ASN A 161 40.23 -13.61 7.76
N PRO A 162 40.18 -13.88 9.10
CA PRO A 162 40.05 -15.13 9.85
C PRO A 162 39.03 -15.11 11.03
N TYR A 163 38.41 -16.28 11.32
CA TYR A 163 37.82 -16.70 12.62
C TYR A 163 36.67 -15.88 13.29
N PRO A 164 35.89 -16.49 14.21
CA PRO A 164 35.47 -17.89 14.29
C PRO A 164 33.94 -18.06 14.34
N SER A 165 33.43 -19.18 13.84
CA SER A 165 32.05 -19.61 14.11
C SER A 165 31.94 -20.17 15.53
N ASN A 166 30.88 -19.81 16.26
CA ASN A 166 30.54 -20.42 17.55
C ASN A 166 29.19 -21.15 17.46
N GLN A 167 29.12 -22.30 18.11
CA GLN A 167 28.02 -23.27 18.00
C GLN A 167 26.85 -22.90 18.92
N TYR A 168 25.63 -23.31 18.55
CA TYR A 168 24.47 -23.32 19.46
C TYR A 168 24.59 -24.47 20.47
N PRO A 169 24.50 -24.22 21.79
CA PRO A 169 24.06 -25.20 22.77
C PRO A 169 22.55 -25.06 22.96
N ALA A 170 21.80 -26.15 22.79
CA ALA A 170 20.39 -26.19 23.18
C ALA A 170 20.28 -26.44 24.70
N ASN A 171 19.52 -25.60 25.41
CA ASN A 171 19.00 -25.86 26.75
C ASN A 171 17.64 -25.15 26.90
N LYS A 172 16.80 -25.61 27.82
CA LYS A 172 15.42 -25.16 28.01
C LYS A 172 15.18 -24.55 29.39
N GLU A 173 14.15 -23.70 29.44
CA GLU A 173 13.38 -23.26 30.63
C GLU A 173 14.09 -22.35 31.66
N PRO A 174 13.34 -21.51 32.42
CA PRO A 174 11.89 -21.20 32.33
C PRO A 174 11.62 -19.76 31.82
N GLU A 175 10.41 -19.24 32.04
CA GLU A 175 9.93 -17.95 31.53
C GLU A 175 10.43 -16.72 32.31
N GLU A 176 10.85 -15.65 31.59
CA GLU A 176 10.43 -14.27 31.91
C GLU A 176 10.25 -13.46 30.61
N LYS A 177 9.03 -12.96 30.35
CA LYS A 177 8.75 -12.06 29.22
C LYS A 177 8.84 -10.59 29.63
N LYS A 178 10.00 -9.98 29.42
CA LYS A 178 10.19 -8.53 29.20
C LYS A 178 11.65 -8.23 28.83
N MET A 179 11.89 -7.81 27.59
CA MET A 179 13.15 -7.16 27.23
C MET A 179 12.88 -6.11 26.15
N GLY A 180 13.44 -4.91 26.34
CA GLY A 180 13.18 -3.71 25.57
C GLY A 180 14.13 -2.61 26.04
N TYR A 181 14.33 -1.56 25.24
CA TYR A 181 15.36 -0.51 25.41
C TYR A 181 16.84 -0.96 25.44
N ASP A 182 17.17 -2.16 25.95
CA ASP A 182 18.53 -2.64 26.19
C ASP A 182 19.46 -2.60 24.96
N SER A 183 18.93 -2.84 23.75
CA SER A 183 19.69 -2.80 22.48
C SER A 183 20.27 -1.42 22.12
N ILE A 184 19.87 -0.36 22.83
CA ILE A 184 20.34 1.03 22.66
C ILE A 184 21.14 1.50 23.90
N GLY A 185 21.17 0.71 24.99
CA GLY A 185 21.86 1.07 26.24
C GLY A 185 21.17 2.15 27.09
N LEU A 186 19.96 2.57 26.71
CA LEU A 186 19.12 3.52 27.43
C LEU A 186 18.14 2.76 28.33
N LYS A 187 17.73 3.34 29.47
CA LYS A 187 16.96 2.65 30.52
C LYS A 187 15.50 3.08 30.63
N SER A 188 15.08 4.10 29.88
CA SER A 188 13.69 4.58 29.89
C SER A 188 13.25 5.19 28.56
N VAL A 189 11.93 5.17 28.33
CA VAL A 189 11.29 5.85 27.17
C VAL A 189 11.58 7.35 27.17
N LYS A 190 11.78 7.95 28.36
CA LYS A 190 12.13 9.37 28.53
C LYS A 190 13.53 9.67 27.98
N GLU A 191 14.52 8.84 28.29
CA GLU A 191 15.88 8.94 27.72
C GLU A 191 15.88 8.76 26.20
N VAL A 192 15.07 7.82 25.67
CA VAL A 192 14.90 7.64 24.22
C VAL A 192 14.30 8.91 23.57
N LYS A 193 13.26 9.52 24.18
CA LYS A 193 12.69 10.77 23.68
C LYS A 193 13.67 11.94 23.75
N GLU A 194 14.43 12.06 24.83
CA GLU A 194 15.48 13.10 24.97
C GLU A 194 16.61 12.93 23.94
N LEU A 195 17.02 11.70 23.63
CA LEU A 195 17.97 11.43 22.55
C LEU A 195 17.42 11.80 21.17
N VAL A 196 16.17 11.43 20.86
CA VAL A 196 15.52 11.80 19.60
C VAL A 196 15.43 13.33 19.45
N LEU A 197 14.92 14.02 20.48
CA LEU A 197 14.79 15.49 20.49
C LEU A 197 16.14 16.20 20.30
N LYS A 198 17.22 15.65 20.89
CA LYS A 198 18.58 16.15 20.71
C LYS A 198 19.08 15.93 19.29
N ASN A 199 18.96 14.71 18.75
CA ASN A 199 19.52 14.35 17.44
C ASN A 199 18.87 15.15 16.30
N ILE A 200 17.55 15.42 16.38
CA ILE A 200 16.81 16.21 15.39
C ILE A 200 16.88 17.73 15.62
N GLU A 201 17.65 18.20 16.60
CA GLU A 201 17.81 19.62 16.96
C GLU A 201 16.44 20.30 17.19
N TYR A 202 15.54 19.63 17.92
CA TYR A 202 14.12 20.00 18.04
C TYR A 202 13.88 21.48 18.40
N GLU A 203 14.71 22.03 19.31
CA GLU A 203 14.62 23.42 19.76
C GLU A 203 14.76 24.45 18.62
N TYR A 204 15.53 24.12 17.58
CA TYR A 204 15.65 24.93 16.36
C TYR A 204 14.48 24.67 15.42
N ILE A 205 14.27 23.40 15.05
CA ILE A 205 13.36 23.04 13.94
C ILE A 205 11.86 23.25 14.26
N LYS A 206 11.47 23.28 15.56
CA LYS A 206 10.11 23.64 16.04
C LYS A 206 9.67 25.08 15.74
N THR A 207 10.53 25.88 15.13
CA THR A 207 10.26 27.23 14.64
C THR A 207 9.99 27.28 13.14
N HIS A 208 10.39 26.25 12.38
CA HIS A 208 10.31 26.19 10.92
C HIS A 208 9.19 25.29 10.38
N HIS A 209 8.71 24.32 11.17
CA HIS A 209 7.55 23.47 10.82
C HIS A 209 6.41 23.56 11.84
N ASP A 210 5.26 23.00 11.46
CA ASP A 210 4.14 22.80 12.38
C ASP A 210 4.55 21.89 13.56
N ARG A 211 4.26 22.35 14.78
CA ARG A 211 4.68 21.67 16.01
C ARG A 211 3.92 20.37 16.26
N GLY A 212 2.64 20.28 15.87
CA GLY A 212 1.86 19.05 16.04
C GLY A 212 2.41 17.92 15.17
N ARG A 213 2.72 18.23 13.91
CA ARG A 213 3.34 17.29 12.95
C ARG A 213 4.78 16.92 13.33
N LEU A 214 5.55 17.86 13.90
CA LEU A 214 6.88 17.56 14.42
C LEU A 214 6.81 16.61 15.61
N GLU A 215 5.87 16.82 16.53
CA GLU A 215 5.65 15.95 17.69
C GLU A 215 5.17 14.55 17.26
N GLU A 216 4.28 14.44 16.27
CA GLU A 216 3.86 13.16 15.67
C GLU A 216 5.06 12.35 15.15
N ILE A 217 6.03 13.02 14.52
CA ILE A 217 7.26 12.38 14.03
C ILE A 217 8.17 11.94 15.19
N VAL A 218 8.33 12.78 16.24
CA VAL A 218 9.09 12.42 17.44
C VAL A 218 8.47 11.20 18.14
N GLU A 219 7.16 11.18 18.33
CA GLU A 219 6.45 10.07 18.97
C GLU A 219 6.56 8.78 18.14
N LEU A 220 6.44 8.86 16.82
CA LEU A 220 6.62 7.72 15.92
C LEU A 220 8.06 7.17 15.97
N MET A 221 9.08 8.04 16.04
CA MET A 221 10.47 7.61 16.22
C MET A 221 10.67 6.91 17.57
N VAL A 222 10.15 7.47 18.67
CA VAL A 222 10.25 6.87 20.01
C VAL A 222 9.48 5.54 20.10
N GLU A 223 8.26 5.47 19.57
CA GLU A 223 7.46 4.24 19.45
C GLU A 223 8.24 3.13 18.74
N THR A 224 8.92 3.47 17.64
CA THR A 224 9.71 2.51 16.86
C THR A 224 11.02 2.11 17.57
N LEU A 225 11.72 3.06 18.20
CA LEU A 225 12.96 2.79 18.95
C LEU A 225 12.71 1.93 20.20
N CYS A 226 11.60 2.14 20.89
CA CYS A 226 11.18 1.34 22.04
C CYS A 226 10.55 -0.02 21.67
N SER A 227 10.38 -0.33 20.37
CA SER A 227 9.82 -1.60 19.91
C SER A 227 10.61 -2.81 20.41
N THR A 228 9.90 -3.78 21.00
CA THR A 228 10.42 -5.06 21.49
C THR A 228 10.34 -6.20 20.46
N LYS A 229 9.94 -5.90 19.22
CA LYS A 229 9.87 -6.89 18.13
C LYS A 229 11.25 -7.19 17.56
N ASP A 230 11.49 -8.42 17.15
CA ASP A 230 12.73 -8.84 16.48
C ASP A 230 12.84 -8.22 15.07
N THR A 231 11.70 -8.04 14.38
CA THR A 231 11.61 -7.41 13.06
C THR A 231 10.64 -6.23 13.04
N ILE A 232 10.85 -5.32 12.09
CA ILE A 232 9.99 -4.16 11.83
C ILE A 232 9.78 -4.04 10.31
N ASN A 233 8.51 -3.99 9.90
CA ASN A 233 8.09 -3.93 8.50
C ASN A 233 8.21 -2.50 7.94
N ILE A 234 9.12 -2.27 6.99
CA ILE A 234 9.34 -0.97 6.33
C ILE A 234 9.06 -1.11 4.83
N SER A 235 8.23 -0.24 4.25
CA SER A 235 7.77 -0.28 2.84
C SER A 235 7.04 -1.56 2.36
N GLY A 236 7.15 -2.68 3.09
CA GLY A 236 6.63 -4.00 2.73
C GLY A 236 7.54 -5.12 3.23
N ASP A 237 8.84 -4.84 3.36
CA ASP A 237 9.88 -5.80 3.76
C ASP A 237 10.12 -5.78 5.27
N ASP A 238 10.42 -6.95 5.84
CA ASP A 238 10.73 -7.10 7.27
C ASP A 238 12.24 -6.98 7.53
N TYR A 239 12.64 -5.89 8.19
CA TYR A 239 14.03 -5.66 8.58
C TYR A 239 14.26 -6.05 10.05
N PRO A 240 15.47 -6.54 10.43
CA PRO A 240 15.84 -6.69 11.84
C PRO A 240 15.67 -5.36 12.59
N SER A 241 15.03 -5.39 13.76
CA SER A 241 14.64 -4.15 14.46
C SER A 241 15.84 -3.30 14.88
N GLN A 242 16.98 -3.94 15.16
CA GLN A 242 18.25 -3.26 15.44
C GLN A 242 18.71 -2.38 14.28
N LEU A 243 18.63 -2.87 13.03
CA LEU A 243 19.03 -2.10 11.84
C LEU A 243 18.08 -0.91 11.58
N VAL A 244 16.78 -1.07 11.90
CA VAL A 244 15.81 0.04 11.85
C VAL A 244 16.13 1.07 12.95
N LYS A 245 16.44 0.62 14.17
CA LYS A 245 16.84 1.50 15.29
C LYS A 245 18.10 2.29 14.96
N GLU A 246 19.15 1.63 14.44
CA GLU A 246 20.40 2.27 14.03
C GLU A 246 20.23 3.29 12.90
N LYS A 247 19.31 3.05 11.95
CA LYS A 247 18.95 4.08 10.95
C LYS A 247 18.21 5.26 11.56
N LEU A 248 17.19 5.02 12.39
CA LEU A 248 16.41 6.10 13.03
C LEU A 248 17.26 6.98 13.95
N LEU A 249 18.27 6.43 14.62
CA LEU A 249 19.19 7.19 15.48
C LEU A 249 20.13 8.12 14.69
N ARG A 250 20.30 7.94 13.37
CA ARG A 250 21.08 8.82 12.48
C ARG A 250 20.29 10.02 11.95
N ILE A 251 18.99 10.09 12.24
CA ILE A 251 18.12 11.18 11.78
C ILE A 251 18.47 12.46 12.54
N ASN A 252 18.55 13.57 11.80
CA ASN A 252 18.83 14.91 12.31
C ASN A 252 17.87 15.94 11.67
N SER A 253 18.03 17.23 11.98
CA SER A 253 17.24 18.33 11.45
C SER A 253 17.02 18.27 9.93
N LEU A 254 18.11 18.15 9.15
CA LEU A 254 18.07 18.05 7.68
C LEU A 254 17.21 16.89 7.16
N HIS A 255 17.26 15.74 7.83
CA HIS A 255 16.42 14.59 7.49
C HIS A 255 14.92 14.86 7.79
N ILE A 256 14.61 15.65 8.81
CA ILE A 256 13.24 16.07 9.12
C ILE A 256 12.75 17.10 8.10
N ASP A 257 13.59 18.07 7.69
CA ASP A 257 13.28 19.02 6.61
C ASP A 257 12.92 18.28 5.30
N TYR A 258 13.74 17.30 4.92
CA TYR A 258 13.49 16.42 3.78
C TYR A 258 12.17 15.64 3.90
N VAL A 259 11.84 15.11 5.08
CA VAL A 259 10.54 14.45 5.35
C VAL A 259 9.37 15.44 5.18
N PHE A 260 9.50 16.67 5.68
CA PHE A 260 8.49 17.71 5.47
C PHE A 260 8.38 18.14 4.00
N GLU A 261 9.47 18.19 3.23
CA GLU A 261 9.44 18.40 1.79
C GLU A 261 8.72 17.27 1.05
N CYS A 262 9.01 16.00 1.36
CA CYS A 262 8.33 14.85 0.78
C CYS A 262 6.81 14.93 1.03
N LEU A 263 6.40 15.30 2.24
CA LEU A 263 4.99 15.50 2.61
C LEU A 263 4.36 16.68 1.84
N LYS A 264 5.07 17.81 1.68
CA LYS A 264 4.61 18.99 0.92
C LYS A 264 4.47 18.70 -0.58
N LYS A 265 5.36 17.89 -1.16
CA LYS A 265 5.36 17.51 -2.59
C LYS A 265 4.47 16.29 -2.90
N THR A 266 3.94 15.59 -1.88
CA THR A 266 3.06 14.43 -2.09
C THR A 266 1.65 14.86 -2.49
N THR A 267 1.35 14.71 -3.78
CA THR A 267 0.01 15.00 -4.36
C THR A 267 -0.98 13.84 -4.24
N THR A 268 -0.55 12.68 -3.73
CA THR A 268 -1.38 11.46 -3.62
C THR A 268 -1.83 11.21 -2.18
N TYR A 269 -3.06 10.69 -2.00
CA TYR A 269 -3.62 10.46 -0.68
C TYR A 269 -2.88 9.36 0.10
N ILE A 270 -2.26 9.73 1.22
CA ILE A 270 -1.52 8.84 2.12
C ILE A 270 -2.50 8.10 3.06
N ARG A 271 -2.86 6.86 2.70
CA ARG A 271 -3.78 6.02 3.52
C ARG A 271 -3.32 5.72 4.94
N ASN A 272 -2.02 5.62 5.18
CA ASN A 272 -1.46 5.29 6.48
C ASN A 272 -0.23 6.18 6.71
N ILE A 273 -0.46 7.30 7.40
CA ILE A 273 0.55 8.33 7.61
C ILE A 273 1.73 7.82 8.44
N LYS A 274 1.51 7.05 9.51
CA LYS A 274 2.58 6.43 10.30
C LYS A 274 3.50 5.54 9.46
N ARG A 275 2.96 4.63 8.63
CA ARG A 275 3.77 3.76 7.76
C ARG A 275 4.52 4.55 6.67
N TYR A 276 3.90 5.60 6.12
CA TYR A 276 4.58 6.49 5.17
C TYR A 276 5.75 7.22 5.86
N LEU A 277 5.47 7.93 6.95
CA LEU A 277 6.47 8.68 7.73
C LEU A 277 7.63 7.79 8.14
N LEU A 278 7.37 6.62 8.74
CA LEU A 278 8.41 5.67 9.15
C LEU A 278 9.24 5.19 7.96
N THR A 279 8.63 4.97 6.78
CA THR A 279 9.35 4.58 5.56
C THR A 279 10.21 5.72 5.02
N THR A 280 9.73 6.97 5.05
CA THR A 280 10.53 8.15 4.64
C THR A 280 11.67 8.41 5.62
N LEU A 281 11.42 8.33 6.94
CA LEU A 281 12.41 8.48 8.01
C LEU A 281 13.53 7.43 7.90
N PHE A 282 13.18 6.14 7.74
CA PHE A 282 14.16 5.06 7.56
C PHE A 282 15.02 5.22 6.28
N ASN A 283 14.46 5.81 5.22
CA ASN A 283 15.19 6.00 3.96
C ASN A 283 15.95 7.33 3.88
N ALA A 284 15.56 8.36 4.64
CA ALA A 284 16.15 9.69 4.53
C ALA A 284 17.70 9.70 4.62
N PRO A 285 18.35 9.02 5.60
CA PRO A 285 19.82 8.93 5.67
C PRO A 285 20.48 8.06 4.58
N SER A 286 19.74 7.70 3.53
CA SER A 286 20.22 6.95 2.37
C SER A 286 19.76 7.58 1.04
N THR A 287 18.87 8.59 1.06
CA THR A 287 18.26 9.18 -0.15
C THR A 287 18.35 10.70 -0.22
N ILE A 288 18.62 11.40 0.90
CA ILE A 288 18.59 12.88 0.98
C ILE A 288 19.56 13.57 0.00
N ASP A 289 20.81 13.10 -0.08
CA ASP A 289 21.84 13.70 -0.94
C ASP A 289 21.52 13.58 -2.43
N ASN A 290 21.05 12.38 -2.84
CA ASN A 290 20.61 12.10 -4.20
C ASN A 290 19.38 12.94 -4.58
N TYR A 291 18.44 13.13 -3.66
CA TYR A 291 17.26 13.96 -3.85
C TYR A 291 17.62 15.43 -4.08
N TYR A 292 18.44 16.03 -3.21
CA TYR A 292 18.84 17.43 -3.37
C TYR A 292 19.74 17.63 -4.60
N SER A 293 20.63 16.68 -4.90
CA SER A 293 21.43 16.70 -6.12
C SER A 293 20.56 16.66 -7.39
N ALA A 294 19.50 15.84 -7.41
CA ALA A 294 18.56 15.79 -8.52
C ALA A 294 17.73 17.09 -8.66
N LEU A 295 17.27 17.65 -7.54
CA LEU A 295 16.50 18.90 -7.50
C LEU A 295 17.33 20.09 -8.02
N VAL A 296 18.56 20.24 -7.56
CA VAL A 296 19.48 21.29 -8.03
C VAL A 296 19.76 21.15 -9.54
N ASN A 297 20.01 19.93 -10.02
CA ASN A 297 20.24 19.68 -11.45
C ASN A 297 19.00 19.96 -12.32
N HIS A 298 17.79 19.75 -11.80
CA HIS A 298 16.54 20.12 -12.47
C HIS A 298 16.42 21.65 -12.61
N ASP A 299 16.63 22.37 -11.51
CA ASP A 299 16.41 23.83 -11.44
C ASP A 299 17.51 24.66 -12.15
N PHE A 300 18.63 24.04 -12.50
CA PHE A 300 19.63 24.59 -13.44
C PHE A 300 19.33 24.26 -14.91
N LYS A 301 18.72 23.10 -15.22
CA LYS A 301 18.37 22.72 -16.60
C LYS A 301 17.22 23.53 -17.19
N GLY A 302 16.36 24.14 -16.37
CA GLY A 302 15.28 25.03 -16.82
C GLY A 302 15.70 26.49 -17.11
N LYS A 303 17.01 26.78 -17.28
CA LYS A 303 17.55 28.15 -17.36
C LYS A 303 18.49 28.40 -18.56
N TYR A 304 18.53 27.48 -19.52
CA TYR A 304 19.32 27.56 -20.76
C TYR A 304 18.47 27.08 -21.94
#